data_AF-A0A933LC59-F1
#
_entry.id   AF-A0A933LC59-F1
#
_cell.length_a   1.000
_cell.length_b   1.000
_cell.length_c   1.000
_cell.angle_alpha   90.00
_cell.angle_beta   90.00
_cell.angle_gamma   90.00
#
_symmetry.space_group_name_H-M   'P 1'
#
loop_
_entity.id
_entity.type
_entity.pdbx_description
1 polymer ?
#
loop_
_entity_poly.entity_id
_entity_poly.type
_entity_poly.pdbx_seq_one_letter_code
_entity_poly.pdbx_strand_id
1 'polypeptide(L)'
;MRSGGRCAICYRDLFASEITWKQVPLGERAHLVGRSTGKRSPRGGDSLPVGDRDEAGNLMLLCGTCHDDLDDPANLDVLTVERLRMLKRAHETWVEQVLSVPQDNMTTVLRMPGIIGSAGVHIDRSTAAASVLASNRIARFPLSPDRTGLEIDLRRVADPNPGNEDYYATCVRQIDQFFDRQFGPAVEDGTIQHVSVFALARWPLLVHLGARLGDKIITDVYQKHRATDQWVWPAGGEDNRFVVDTDAGDD
;
A
#
# COMPACT_ATOMS: atom_id res chain seq x y z
N MET A 1 -13.01 1.09 -21.40
CA MET A 1 -12.67 1.86 -20.19
C MET A 1 -11.87 0.96 -19.27
N ARG A 2 -10.70 1.40 -18.79
CA ARG A 2 -9.79 0.59 -17.96
C ARG A 2 -9.83 1.05 -16.51
N SER A 3 -10.97 0.86 -15.85
CA SER A 3 -11.26 1.50 -14.56
C SER A 3 -11.11 0.59 -13.33
N GLY A 4 -10.85 -0.71 -13.51
CA GLY A 4 -10.68 -1.65 -12.40
C GLY A 4 -11.89 -1.77 -11.46
N GLY A 5 -13.10 -1.45 -11.93
CA GLY A 5 -14.31 -1.41 -11.09
C GLY A 5 -14.40 -0.22 -10.13
N ARG A 6 -13.51 0.77 -10.28
CA ARG A 6 -13.48 1.98 -9.44
C ARG A 6 -13.94 3.21 -10.21
N CYS A 7 -14.55 4.16 -9.49
CA CYS A 7 -14.82 5.50 -10.01
C CYS A 7 -13.51 6.19 -10.40
N ALA A 8 -13.44 6.79 -11.59
CA ALA A 8 -12.25 7.46 -12.10
C ALA A 8 -11.88 8.78 -11.39
N ILE A 9 -12.71 9.23 -10.44
CA ILE A 9 -12.48 10.46 -9.66
C ILE A 9 -12.27 10.15 -8.19
N CYS A 10 -13.24 9.49 -7.55
CA CYS A 10 -13.22 9.24 -6.11
C CYS A 10 -12.75 7.83 -5.72
N TYR A 11 -12.38 6.98 -6.70
CA TYR A 11 -11.87 5.63 -6.49
C TYR A 11 -12.80 4.66 -5.71
N ARG A 12 -14.05 5.04 -5.45
CA ARG A 12 -15.02 4.16 -4.77
C ARG A 12 -15.32 2.91 -5.59
N ASP A 13 -15.66 1.82 -4.91
CA ASP A 13 -16.13 0.59 -5.53
C ASP A 13 -17.48 0.82 -6.22
N LEU A 14 -17.60 0.36 -7.47
CA LEU A 14 -18.79 0.51 -8.29
C LEU A 14 -19.59 -0.79 -8.43
N PHE A 15 -19.22 -1.84 -7.70
CA PHE A 15 -19.88 -3.14 -7.75
C PHE A 15 -20.55 -3.54 -6.45
N ALA A 16 -20.41 -2.79 -5.36
CA ALA A 16 -20.99 -3.15 -4.06
C ALA A 16 -21.80 -2.01 -3.44
N SER A 17 -23.00 -2.32 -2.99
CA SER A 17 -23.81 -1.42 -2.17
C SER A 17 -23.14 -1.24 -0.81
N GLU A 18 -22.85 -0.01 -0.39
CA GLU A 18 -22.29 0.26 0.94
C GLU A 18 -23.29 0.02 2.09
N ILE A 19 -24.60 -0.06 1.77
CA ILE A 19 -25.66 -0.29 2.75
C ILE A 19 -25.87 -1.79 2.95
N THR A 20 -25.94 -2.55 1.86
CA THR A 20 -26.36 -3.96 1.88
C THR A 20 -25.24 -4.95 1.58
N TRP A 21 -24.08 -4.46 1.11
CA TRP A 21 -22.93 -5.26 0.64
C TRP A 21 -23.24 -6.23 -0.49
N LYS A 22 -24.43 -6.15 -1.10
CA LYS A 22 -24.79 -6.92 -2.28
C LYS A 22 -24.11 -6.36 -3.53
N GLN A 23 -23.86 -7.25 -4.48
CA GLN A 23 -23.32 -6.89 -5.79
C GLN A 23 -24.38 -6.11 -6.58
N VAL A 24 -24.08 -4.86 -6.92
CA VAL A 24 -24.96 -3.96 -7.66
C VAL A 24 -24.12 -3.08 -8.60
N PRO A 25 -24.58 -2.83 -9.85
CA PRO A 25 -23.84 -2.00 -10.80
C PRO A 25 -24.09 -0.51 -10.51
N LEU A 26 -23.21 0.11 -9.72
CA LEU A 26 -23.27 1.54 -9.36
C LEU A 26 -22.49 2.45 -10.33
N GLY A 27 -21.81 1.84 -11.31
CA GLY A 27 -20.98 2.54 -12.27
C GLY A 27 -21.76 3.05 -13.47
N GLU A 28 -21.47 4.29 -13.87
CA GLU A 28 -22.06 4.97 -15.01
C GLU A 28 -20.99 5.34 -16.03
N ARG A 29 -21.38 5.31 -17.32
CA ARG A 29 -20.51 5.70 -18.42
C ARG A 29 -20.71 7.19 -18.66
N ALA A 30 -19.71 7.98 -18.30
CA ALA A 30 -19.70 9.41 -18.51
C ALA A 30 -18.92 9.76 -19.78
N HIS A 31 -19.50 10.61 -20.61
CA HIS A 31 -18.89 11.12 -21.83
C HIS A 31 -17.95 12.29 -21.53
N LEU A 32 -16.72 12.24 -22.05
CA LEU A 32 -15.80 13.38 -21.98
C LEU A 32 -16.30 14.51 -22.88
N VAL A 33 -16.63 14.17 -24.13
CA VAL A 33 -17.41 14.99 -25.04
C VAL A 33 -18.83 14.44 -25.08
N GLY A 34 -19.82 15.22 -24.61
CA GLY A 34 -21.20 14.76 -24.45
C GLY A 34 -21.78 14.19 -25.75
N ARG A 35 -22.66 13.20 -25.60
CA ARG A 35 -23.12 12.32 -26.69
C ARG A 35 -23.66 13.01 -27.95
N SER A 36 -24.23 14.22 -27.82
CA SER A 36 -24.82 14.96 -28.96
C SER A 36 -24.23 16.36 -29.09
N THR A 37 -24.48 17.01 -30.23
CA THR A 37 -24.11 18.42 -30.46
C THR A 37 -25.13 19.42 -29.90
N GLY A 38 -26.16 18.95 -29.19
CA GLY A 38 -27.18 19.82 -28.61
C GLY A 38 -26.65 20.70 -27.49
N LYS A 39 -27.25 21.89 -27.29
CA LYS A 39 -26.86 22.87 -26.26
C LYS A 39 -26.90 22.34 -24.82
N ARG A 40 -27.69 21.29 -24.56
CA ARG A 40 -27.79 20.62 -23.25
C ARG A 40 -26.81 19.48 -23.07
N SER A 41 -26.03 19.14 -24.09
CA SER A 41 -25.02 18.09 -24.03
C SER A 41 -23.72 18.70 -23.50
N PRO A 42 -23.26 18.31 -22.30
CA PRO A 42 -22.02 18.83 -21.73
C PRO A 42 -20.87 18.69 -22.71
N ARG A 43 -20.13 19.79 -22.96
CA ARG A 43 -19.02 19.83 -23.93
C ARG A 43 -19.39 19.37 -25.35
N GLY A 44 -20.68 19.39 -25.72
CA GLY A 44 -21.17 18.85 -27.00
C GLY A 44 -20.67 19.59 -28.25
N GLY A 45 -20.17 20.81 -28.10
CA GLY A 45 -19.59 21.64 -29.16
C GLY A 45 -18.16 21.26 -29.57
N ASP A 46 -17.54 20.26 -28.94
CA ASP A 46 -16.23 19.74 -29.36
C ASP A 46 -16.29 19.11 -30.76
N SER A 47 -15.16 19.19 -31.48
CA SER A 47 -14.97 18.68 -32.83
C SER A 47 -15.06 17.15 -32.99
N LEU A 48 -15.08 16.38 -31.89
CA LEU A 48 -15.20 14.92 -31.93
C LEU A 48 -16.48 14.49 -32.69
N PRO A 49 -16.35 13.69 -33.77
CA PRO A 49 -17.49 13.23 -34.56
C PRO A 49 -18.52 12.48 -33.71
N VAL A 50 -19.81 12.66 -34.00
CA VAL A 50 -20.91 12.04 -33.26
C VAL A 50 -20.77 10.50 -33.21
N GLY A 51 -20.31 9.89 -34.30
CA GLY A 51 -20.09 8.44 -34.39
C GLY A 51 -19.04 7.91 -33.41
N ASP A 52 -18.08 8.75 -33.01
CA ASP A 52 -16.96 8.35 -32.15
C ASP A 52 -17.24 8.65 -30.67
N ARG A 53 -18.37 9.28 -30.34
CA ARG A 53 -18.63 9.72 -28.96
C ARG A 53 -18.93 8.57 -28.00
N ASP A 54 -19.42 7.45 -28.51
CA ASP A 54 -19.67 6.24 -27.70
C ASP A 54 -18.41 5.34 -27.59
N GLU A 55 -17.27 5.75 -28.16
CA GLU A 55 -16.02 4.99 -28.10
C GLU A 55 -15.35 5.05 -26.73
N ALA A 56 -14.61 3.99 -26.39
CA ALA A 56 -13.95 3.86 -25.08
C ALA A 56 -12.97 4.99 -24.73
N GLY A 57 -12.41 5.65 -25.74
CA GLY A 57 -11.54 6.82 -25.57
C GLY A 57 -12.27 8.07 -25.08
N ASN A 58 -13.56 8.20 -25.41
CA ASN A 58 -14.43 9.30 -25.00
C ASN A 58 -15.29 8.97 -23.77
N LEU A 59 -15.12 7.78 -23.18
CA LEU A 59 -15.86 7.36 -21.99
C LEU A 59 -14.93 7.22 -20.77
N MET A 60 -15.45 7.60 -19.61
CA MET A 60 -14.87 7.29 -18.29
C MET A 60 -15.94 6.68 -17.39
N LEU A 61 -15.52 5.82 -16.45
CA LEU A 61 -16.43 5.14 -15.53
C LEU A 61 -16.50 5.92 -14.21
N LEU A 62 -17.70 6.34 -13.80
CA LEU A 62 -17.93 7.14 -12.61
C LEU A 62 -19.02 6.53 -11.72
N CYS A 63 -19.10 6.96 -10.46
CA CYS A 63 -20.33 6.80 -9.69
C CYS A 63 -21.33 7.90 -10.07
N GLY A 64 -22.62 7.69 -9.80
CA GLY A 64 -23.67 8.70 -10.09
C GLY A 64 -23.35 10.09 -9.55
N THR A 65 -22.88 10.20 -8.31
CA THR A 65 -22.51 11.51 -7.72
C THR A 65 -21.41 12.24 -8.49
N CYS A 66 -20.34 11.55 -8.88
CA CYS A 66 -19.27 12.18 -9.66
C CYS A 66 -19.68 12.43 -11.11
N HIS A 67 -20.62 11.64 -11.65
CA HIS A 67 -21.14 11.84 -12.99
C HIS A 67 -22.03 13.10 -13.05
N ASP A 68 -22.94 13.24 -12.09
CA ASP A 68 -23.80 14.43 -11.95
C ASP A 68 -22.96 15.70 -11.83
N ASP A 69 -21.94 15.69 -10.96
CA ASP A 69 -21.01 16.81 -10.77
C ASP A 69 -20.20 17.12 -12.05
N LEU A 70 -19.80 16.09 -12.81
CA LEU A 70 -19.05 16.25 -14.06
C LEU A 70 -19.88 16.92 -15.17
N ASP A 71 -21.18 16.68 -15.18
CA ASP A 71 -22.12 17.19 -16.18
C ASP A 71 -22.83 18.48 -15.75
N ASP A 72 -22.65 18.93 -14.51
CA ASP A 72 -23.24 20.17 -14.01
C ASP A 72 -22.74 21.39 -14.82
N PRO A 73 -23.66 22.24 -15.34
CA PRO A 73 -23.30 23.45 -16.08
C PRO A 73 -22.33 24.38 -15.34
N ALA A 74 -22.37 24.43 -14.01
CA ALA A 74 -21.51 25.26 -13.17
C ALA A 74 -20.04 24.82 -13.20
N ASN A 75 -19.75 23.58 -13.62
CA ASN A 75 -18.42 23.00 -13.62
C ASN A 75 -17.78 22.95 -15.01
N LEU A 76 -18.50 23.28 -16.09
CA LEU A 76 -18.04 23.05 -17.47
C LEU A 76 -16.85 23.92 -17.90
N ASP A 77 -16.63 25.05 -17.24
CA ASP A 77 -15.48 25.93 -17.46
C ASP A 77 -14.18 25.34 -16.89
N VAL A 78 -14.27 24.58 -15.79
CA VAL A 78 -13.13 23.91 -15.15
C VAL A 78 -12.96 22.47 -15.65
N LEU A 79 -14.05 21.71 -15.75
CA LEU A 79 -14.09 20.33 -16.24
C LEU A 79 -14.19 20.29 -17.76
N THR A 80 -13.19 20.89 -18.40
CA THR A 80 -13.03 20.88 -19.86
C THR A 80 -12.69 19.48 -20.39
N VAL A 81 -12.88 19.24 -21.69
CA VAL A 81 -12.53 17.96 -22.34
C VAL A 81 -11.07 17.58 -22.07
N GLU A 82 -10.16 18.56 -22.11
CA GLU A 82 -8.75 18.35 -21.82
C GLU A 82 -8.53 17.91 -20.37
N ARG A 83 -9.18 18.58 -19.41
CA ARG A 83 -9.10 18.20 -18.00
C ARG A 83 -9.62 16.78 -17.76
N LEU A 84 -10.74 16.42 -18.38
CA LEU A 84 -11.30 15.06 -18.28
C LEU A 84 -10.40 14.01 -18.91
N ARG A 85 -9.74 14.31 -20.04
CA ARG A 85 -8.71 13.42 -20.63
C ARG A 85 -7.55 13.20 -19.68
N MET A 86 -7.08 14.23 -18.97
CA MET A 86 -6.03 14.09 -17.96
C MET A 86 -6.47 13.22 -16.80
N LEU A 87 -7.66 13.47 -16.24
CA LEU A 87 -8.21 12.69 -15.13
C LEU A 87 -8.40 11.21 -15.50
N LYS A 88 -8.98 10.95 -16.69
CA LYS A 88 -9.11 9.61 -17.24
C LYS A 88 -7.76 8.91 -17.38
N ARG A 89 -6.76 9.57 -17.99
CA ARG A 89 -5.43 8.99 -18.17
C ARG A 89 -4.74 8.70 -16.84
N ALA A 90 -4.85 9.60 -15.88
CA ALA A 90 -4.27 9.42 -14.55
C ALA A 90 -4.89 8.19 -13.85
N HIS A 91 -6.22 8.06 -13.88
CA HIS A 91 -6.91 6.91 -13.31
C HIS A 91 -6.57 5.60 -14.02
N GLU A 92 -6.63 5.56 -15.35
CA GLU A 92 -6.33 4.33 -16.11
C GLU A 92 -4.87 3.91 -15.94
N THR A 93 -3.94 4.87 -15.85
CA THR A 93 -2.53 4.58 -15.54
C THR A 93 -2.37 4.03 -14.13
N TRP A 94 -3.05 4.61 -13.14
CA TRP A 94 -3.04 4.09 -11.77
C TRP A 94 -3.60 2.66 -11.69
N VAL A 95 -4.72 2.39 -12.36
CA VAL A 95 -5.30 1.04 -12.45
C VAL A 95 -4.31 0.06 -13.10
N GLU A 96 -3.71 0.44 -14.22
CA GLU A 96 -2.68 -0.37 -14.89
C GLU A 96 -1.48 -0.62 -13.97
N GLN A 97 -0.96 0.40 -13.29
CA GLN A 97 0.17 0.22 -12.36
C GLN A 97 -0.15 -0.74 -11.21
N VAL A 98 -1.36 -0.69 -10.68
CA VAL A 98 -1.80 -1.58 -9.59
C VAL A 98 -2.01 -3.01 -10.10
N LEU A 99 -2.46 -3.19 -11.35
CA LEU A 99 -2.80 -4.50 -11.91
C LEU A 99 -1.66 -5.17 -12.69
N SER A 100 -0.71 -4.41 -13.22
CA SER A 100 0.38 -4.89 -14.10
C SER A 100 1.61 -5.33 -13.34
N VAL A 101 1.46 -5.57 -12.03
CA VAL A 101 2.49 -6.18 -11.21
C VAL A 101 2.44 -7.70 -11.43
N PRO A 102 3.54 -8.33 -11.91
CA PRO A 102 3.63 -9.78 -12.00
C PRO A 102 3.30 -10.41 -10.64
N GLN A 103 2.65 -11.57 -10.60
CA GLN A 103 2.30 -12.25 -9.35
C GLN A 103 3.52 -12.45 -8.41
N ASP A 104 4.73 -12.43 -8.95
CA ASP A 104 6.01 -12.59 -8.24
C ASP A 104 6.49 -11.35 -7.45
N ASN A 105 5.84 -10.19 -7.61
CA ASN A 105 6.18 -8.94 -6.90
C ASN A 105 5.26 -8.66 -5.69
N MET A 106 4.42 -9.62 -5.32
CA MET A 106 3.62 -9.54 -4.11
C MET A 106 4.49 -9.78 -2.87
N THR A 107 4.25 -9.03 -1.80
CA THR A 107 4.97 -9.21 -0.53
C THR A 107 4.00 -9.24 0.65
N THR A 108 4.21 -10.14 1.60
CA THR A 108 3.52 -10.07 2.88
C THR A 108 4.24 -9.08 3.79
N VAL A 109 3.53 -8.09 4.29
CA VAL A 109 4.10 -7.11 5.23
C VAL A 109 4.08 -7.68 6.64
N LEU A 110 5.25 -7.78 7.27
CA LEU A 110 5.44 -8.12 8.69
C LEU A 110 5.90 -6.87 9.45
N ARG A 111 5.13 -6.45 10.45
CA ARG A 111 5.46 -5.31 11.32
C ARG A 111 5.78 -5.81 12.73
N MET A 112 6.85 -5.27 13.33
CA MET A 112 7.18 -5.52 14.74
C MET A 112 7.53 -4.22 15.46
N PRO A 113 6.52 -3.45 15.90
CA PRO A 113 6.74 -2.29 16.76
C PRO A 113 7.06 -2.73 18.20
N GLY A 114 8.10 -2.15 18.79
CA GLY A 114 8.42 -2.29 20.21
C GLY A 114 8.48 -0.94 20.93
N ILE A 115 9.03 -0.96 22.15
CA ILE A 115 9.30 0.25 22.93
C ILE A 115 10.80 0.57 22.83
N ILE A 116 11.13 1.82 22.52
CA ILE A 116 12.49 2.35 22.53
C ILE A 116 12.53 3.54 23.50
N GLY A 117 13.39 3.45 24.52
CA GLY A 117 13.33 4.41 25.64
C GLY A 117 11.99 4.29 26.37
N SER A 118 11.25 5.39 26.46
CA SER A 118 9.91 5.46 27.05
C SER A 118 8.77 5.49 26.01
N ALA A 119 9.09 5.50 24.71
CA ALA A 119 8.10 5.68 23.65
C ALA A 119 7.84 4.37 22.89
N GLY A 120 6.56 4.07 22.68
CA GLY A 120 6.13 3.02 21.76
C GLY A 120 6.32 3.49 20.32
N VAL A 121 6.93 2.63 19.49
CA VAL A 121 7.11 2.93 18.07
C VAL A 121 5.79 2.70 17.34
N HIS A 122 5.44 3.65 16.46
CA HIS A 122 4.32 3.46 15.54
C HIS A 122 4.84 3.10 14.15
N ILE A 123 4.38 1.98 13.60
CA ILE A 123 4.64 1.55 12.23
C ILE A 123 3.27 1.39 11.57
N ASP A 124 2.83 2.43 10.88
CA ASP A 124 1.52 2.45 10.25
C ASP A 124 1.47 1.54 9.02
N ARG A 125 0.33 0.87 8.83
CA ARG A 125 0.12 -0.05 7.70
C ARG A 125 0.20 0.66 6.36
N SER A 126 -0.43 1.84 6.23
CA SER A 126 -0.41 2.58 4.97
C SER A 126 0.99 3.07 4.62
N THR A 127 1.80 3.42 5.64
CA THR A 127 3.21 3.76 5.45
C THR A 127 4.03 2.57 4.97
N ALA A 128 3.86 1.39 5.58
CA ALA A 128 4.54 0.18 5.14
C ALA A 128 4.12 -0.22 3.71
N ALA A 129 2.82 -0.18 3.41
CA ALA A 129 2.28 -0.46 2.08
C ALA A 129 2.82 0.52 1.01
N ALA A 130 2.87 1.82 1.32
CA ALA A 130 3.43 2.82 0.42
C ALA A 130 4.93 2.61 0.19
N SER A 131 5.67 2.20 1.22
CA SER A 131 7.12 1.96 1.14
C SER A 131 7.48 0.76 0.27
N VAL A 132 6.72 -0.34 0.37
CA VAL A 132 6.90 -1.49 -0.53
C VAL A 132 6.48 -1.15 -1.96
N LEU A 133 5.43 -0.35 -2.14
CA LEU A 133 4.98 0.12 -3.46
C LEU A 133 6.04 0.99 -4.14
N ALA A 134 6.69 1.89 -3.39
CA ALA A 134 7.82 2.68 -3.89
C ALA A 134 9.02 1.81 -4.31
N SER A 135 9.11 0.56 -3.81
CA SER A 135 10.12 -0.43 -4.18
C SER A 135 9.61 -1.43 -5.24
N ASN A 136 8.53 -1.09 -5.96
CA ASN A 136 7.90 -1.94 -6.98
C ASN A 136 7.33 -3.29 -6.47
N ARG A 137 6.95 -3.36 -5.19
CA ARG A 137 6.22 -4.51 -4.62
C ARG A 137 4.81 -4.13 -4.17
N ILE A 138 3.88 -5.09 -4.21
CA ILE A 138 2.52 -4.87 -3.69
C ILE A 138 2.35 -5.60 -2.37
N ALA A 139 1.93 -4.86 -1.33
CA ALA A 139 1.56 -5.44 -0.06
C ALA A 139 0.33 -6.34 -0.22
N ARG A 140 0.51 -7.64 0.08
CA ARG A 140 -0.55 -8.61 0.33
C ARG A 140 -0.69 -8.76 1.83
N PHE A 141 -1.93 -8.89 2.30
CA PHE A 141 -2.21 -9.17 3.70
C PHE A 141 -2.92 -10.52 3.80
N PRO A 142 -2.25 -11.63 3.45
CA PRO A 142 -2.81 -12.95 3.71
C PRO A 142 -2.95 -13.13 5.23
N LEU A 143 -3.90 -13.97 5.66
CA LEU A 143 -4.12 -14.36 7.06
C LEU A 143 -4.71 -13.29 8.00
N SER A 144 -5.06 -12.11 7.48
CA SER A 144 -5.68 -11.03 8.25
C SER A 144 -7.11 -10.78 7.70
N PRO A 145 -8.17 -11.22 8.41
CA PRO A 145 -9.56 -11.01 7.97
C PRO A 145 -9.90 -9.53 7.76
N ASP A 146 -9.23 -8.65 8.50
CA ASP A 146 -9.31 -7.19 8.47
C ASP A 146 -8.28 -6.53 7.52
N ARG A 147 -7.47 -7.31 6.80
CA ARG A 147 -6.42 -6.88 5.86
C ARG A 147 -5.41 -5.90 6.48
N THR A 148 -5.14 -6.00 7.78
CA THR A 148 -4.16 -5.19 8.52
C THR A 148 -2.71 -5.71 8.44
N GLY A 149 -2.54 -6.93 7.96
CA GLY A 149 -1.24 -7.59 7.79
C GLY A 149 -0.76 -8.32 9.04
N LEU A 150 0.46 -8.84 9.00
CA LEU A 150 1.04 -9.56 10.12
C LEU A 150 1.74 -8.57 11.05
N GLU A 151 1.32 -8.50 12.32
CA GLU A 151 1.91 -7.61 13.33
C GLU A 151 2.27 -8.40 14.61
N ILE A 152 3.51 -8.24 15.07
CA ILE A 152 3.98 -8.67 16.39
C ILE A 152 4.07 -7.40 17.26
N ASP A 153 3.01 -7.08 18.01
CA ASP A 153 2.96 -5.87 18.84
C ASP A 153 3.61 -6.10 20.22
N LEU A 154 4.88 -5.72 20.34
CA LEU A 154 5.64 -5.84 21.59
C LEU A 154 5.42 -4.66 22.54
N ARG A 155 4.64 -3.64 22.16
CA ARG A 155 4.40 -2.44 22.99
C ARG A 155 3.54 -2.70 24.22
N ARG A 156 2.83 -3.84 24.22
CA ARG A 156 1.94 -4.22 25.32
C ARG A 156 2.64 -5.02 26.42
N VAL A 157 3.92 -5.36 26.23
CA VAL A 157 4.70 -6.08 27.23
C VAL A 157 5.16 -5.10 28.31
N ALA A 158 4.89 -5.44 29.57
CA ALA A 158 5.19 -4.59 30.73
C ALA A 158 6.70 -4.48 30.99
N ASP A 159 7.10 -3.41 31.68
CA ASP A 159 8.45 -3.17 32.18
C ASP A 159 9.57 -3.34 31.14
N PRO A 160 9.54 -2.56 30.03
CA PRO A 160 10.50 -2.65 28.92
C PRO A 160 11.86 -2.05 29.29
N ASN A 161 12.40 -2.41 30.45
CA ASN A 161 13.63 -1.87 31.01
C ASN A 161 14.86 -2.65 30.48
N PRO A 162 16.01 -1.97 30.24
CA PRO A 162 17.25 -2.68 29.94
C PRO A 162 17.59 -3.68 31.05
N GLY A 163 18.01 -4.90 30.68
CA GLY A 163 18.37 -5.94 31.65
C GLY A 163 17.21 -6.68 32.33
N ASN A 164 15.95 -6.31 32.08
CA ASN A 164 14.81 -7.07 32.58
C ASN A 164 14.63 -8.38 31.79
N GLU A 165 15.09 -9.50 32.36
CA GLU A 165 15.03 -10.82 31.74
C GLU A 165 13.58 -11.25 31.42
N ASP A 166 12.63 -10.97 32.32
CA ASP A 166 11.22 -11.35 32.13
C ASP A 166 10.58 -10.64 30.95
N TYR A 167 10.94 -9.37 30.72
CA TYR A 167 10.51 -8.62 29.54
C TYR A 167 10.99 -9.29 28.26
N TYR A 168 12.30 -9.56 28.15
CA TYR A 168 12.87 -10.20 26.96
C TYR A 168 12.33 -11.61 26.76
N ALA A 169 12.21 -12.41 27.83
CA ALA A 169 11.63 -13.75 27.76
C ALA A 169 10.17 -13.72 27.28
N THR A 170 9.39 -12.72 27.71
CA THR A 170 8.01 -12.54 27.26
C THR A 170 7.94 -12.15 25.79
N CYS A 171 8.76 -11.20 25.35
CA CYS A 171 8.83 -10.81 23.94
C CYS A 171 9.29 -11.96 23.04
N VAL A 172 10.31 -12.73 23.45
CA VAL A 172 10.79 -13.92 22.74
C VAL A 172 9.66 -14.93 22.57
N ARG A 173 8.92 -15.26 23.66
CA ARG A 173 7.76 -16.15 23.56
C ARG A 173 6.69 -15.64 22.60
N GLN A 174 6.42 -14.33 22.58
CA GLN A 174 5.42 -13.76 21.65
C GLN A 174 5.87 -13.87 20.19
N ILE A 175 7.15 -13.56 19.91
CA ILE A 175 7.75 -13.75 18.58
C ILE A 175 7.64 -15.24 18.21
N ASP A 176 8.05 -16.13 19.10
CA ASP A 176 8.08 -17.56 18.82
C ASP A 176 6.69 -18.12 18.51
N GLN A 177 5.70 -17.79 19.34
CA GLN A 177 4.32 -18.20 19.12
C GLN A 177 3.73 -17.67 17.82
N PHE A 178 4.07 -16.45 17.41
CA PHE A 178 3.64 -15.92 16.13
C PHE A 178 4.23 -16.75 14.97
N PHE A 179 5.51 -17.08 15.03
CA PHE A 179 6.14 -17.88 13.99
C PHE A 179 5.60 -19.30 13.94
N ASP A 180 5.46 -19.96 15.09
CA ASP A 180 5.03 -21.36 15.15
C ASP A 180 3.56 -21.54 14.72
N ARG A 181 2.70 -20.56 15.02
CA ARG A 181 1.25 -20.68 14.80
C ARG A 181 0.74 -20.05 13.51
N GLN A 182 1.43 -19.03 13.00
CA GLN A 182 0.92 -18.22 11.89
C GLN A 182 1.91 -18.17 10.72
N PHE A 183 3.16 -17.77 10.98
CA PHE A 183 4.12 -17.52 9.89
C PHE A 183 4.63 -18.81 9.26
N GLY A 184 5.14 -19.75 10.06
CA GLY A 184 5.75 -21.00 9.59
C GLY A 184 4.81 -21.83 8.72
N PRO A 185 3.60 -22.20 9.21
CA PRO A 185 2.63 -22.95 8.41
C PRO A 185 2.27 -22.26 7.08
N ALA A 186 2.17 -20.94 7.08
CA ALA A 186 1.83 -20.18 5.88
C ALA A 186 3.00 -20.02 4.88
N VAL A 187 4.25 -20.19 5.33
CA VAL A 187 5.40 -20.32 4.42
C VAL A 187 5.42 -21.74 3.83
N GLU A 188 5.19 -22.76 4.66
CA GLU A 188 5.19 -24.17 4.24
C GLU A 188 4.10 -24.50 3.20
N ASP A 189 2.89 -23.94 3.35
CA ASP A 189 1.79 -24.14 2.41
C ASP A 189 1.82 -23.20 1.18
N GLY A 190 2.83 -22.33 1.09
CA GLY A 190 3.02 -21.39 -0.01
C GLY A 190 2.10 -20.17 0.01
N THR A 191 1.36 -19.92 1.09
CA THR A 191 0.55 -18.71 1.28
C THR A 191 1.43 -17.44 1.34
N ILE A 192 2.60 -17.53 1.96
CA ILE A 192 3.62 -16.49 2.04
C ILE A 192 4.84 -16.97 1.26
N GLN A 193 5.16 -16.26 0.17
CA GLN A 193 6.31 -16.58 -0.71
C GLN A 193 7.40 -15.51 -0.66
N HIS A 194 7.05 -14.33 -0.16
CA HIS A 194 7.95 -13.21 0.08
C HIS A 194 7.48 -12.41 1.30
N VAL A 195 8.41 -11.86 2.08
CA VAL A 195 8.10 -11.00 3.24
C VAL A 195 8.88 -9.68 3.20
N SER A 196 8.19 -8.57 3.49
CA SER A 196 8.80 -7.26 3.72
C SER A 196 8.67 -6.91 5.20
N VAL A 197 9.80 -6.77 5.88
CA VAL A 197 9.88 -6.65 7.33
C VAL A 197 10.12 -5.21 7.75
N PHE A 198 9.21 -4.69 8.57
CA PHE A 198 9.29 -3.38 9.19
C PHE A 198 9.36 -3.56 10.71
N ALA A 199 10.57 -3.56 11.26
CA ALA A 199 10.78 -3.83 12.68
C ALA A 199 11.55 -2.68 13.33
N LEU A 200 11.09 -2.25 14.49
CA LEU A 200 11.80 -1.24 15.29
C LEU A 200 11.48 -1.47 16.77
N ALA A 201 12.43 -2.13 17.44
CA ALA A 201 12.38 -2.56 18.82
C ALA A 201 13.81 -2.57 19.40
N ARG A 202 13.97 -3.00 20.67
CA ARG A 202 15.29 -3.19 21.29
C ARG A 202 16.12 -4.23 20.50
N TRP A 203 17.41 -3.96 20.34
CA TRP A 203 18.29 -4.71 19.45
C TRP A 203 18.29 -6.24 19.64
N PRO A 204 18.32 -6.79 20.87
CA PRO A 204 18.26 -8.25 21.07
C PRO A 204 17.01 -8.91 20.46
N LEU A 205 15.87 -8.20 20.46
CA LEU A 205 14.62 -8.69 19.90
C LEU A 205 14.62 -8.65 18.37
N LEU A 206 15.34 -7.69 17.77
CA LEU A 206 15.54 -7.63 16.32
C LEU A 206 16.43 -8.79 15.85
N VAL A 207 17.48 -9.12 16.63
CA VAL A 207 18.34 -10.29 16.36
C VAL A 207 17.53 -11.58 16.46
N HIS A 208 16.72 -11.73 17.52
CA HIS A 208 15.85 -12.90 17.67
C HIS A 208 14.84 -13.04 16.52
N LEU A 209 14.20 -11.93 16.11
CA LEU A 209 13.32 -11.91 14.95
C LEU A 209 14.05 -12.39 13.67
N GLY A 210 15.25 -11.88 13.42
CA GLY A 210 16.09 -12.29 12.29
C GLY A 210 16.42 -13.78 12.32
N ALA A 211 16.77 -14.32 13.47
CA ALA A 211 17.04 -15.75 13.65
C ALA A 211 15.80 -16.62 13.39
N ARG A 212 14.61 -16.16 13.81
CA ARG A 212 13.34 -16.85 13.55
C ARG A 212 12.96 -16.88 12.08
N LEU A 213 13.17 -15.77 11.36
CA LEU A 213 13.04 -15.72 9.90
C LEU A 213 14.02 -16.69 9.24
N GLY A 214 15.32 -16.48 9.45
CA GLY A 214 16.38 -17.21 8.75
C GLY A 214 16.24 -17.12 7.23
N ASP A 215 16.80 -18.11 6.51
CA ASP A 215 16.80 -18.14 5.04
C ASP A 215 15.59 -18.88 4.45
N LYS A 216 14.53 -19.08 5.24
CA LYS A 216 13.37 -19.91 4.84
C LYS A 216 12.51 -19.25 3.76
N ILE A 217 12.63 -17.94 3.59
CA ILE A 217 11.81 -17.16 2.66
C ILE A 217 12.55 -15.91 2.20
N ILE A 218 12.32 -15.51 0.95
CA ILE A 218 12.87 -14.27 0.40
C ILE A 218 12.33 -13.09 1.23
N THR A 219 13.26 -12.29 1.75
CA THR A 219 12.98 -11.26 2.75
C THR A 219 13.63 -9.95 2.36
N ASP A 220 12.83 -8.88 2.33
CA ASP A 220 13.32 -7.50 2.24
C ASP A 220 13.16 -6.82 3.60
N VAL A 221 14.24 -6.21 4.11
CA VAL A 221 14.23 -5.49 5.40
C VAL A 221 14.17 -4.00 5.16
N TYR A 222 13.17 -3.34 5.74
CA TYR A 222 12.98 -1.90 5.68
C TYR A 222 13.46 -1.26 6.98
N GLN A 223 14.43 -0.34 6.88
CA GLN A 223 14.97 0.37 8.03
C GLN A 223 14.36 1.78 8.12
N LYS A 224 13.99 2.20 9.33
CA LYS A 224 13.51 3.56 9.56
C LYS A 224 14.68 4.54 9.53
N HIS A 225 14.61 5.51 8.61
CA HIS A 225 15.57 6.60 8.49
C HIS A 225 15.18 7.75 9.42
N ARG A 226 15.97 7.98 10.48
CA ARG A 226 15.67 9.01 11.49
C ARG A 226 15.67 10.43 10.95
N ALA A 227 16.47 10.71 9.91
CA ALA A 227 16.58 12.05 9.33
C ALA A 227 15.34 12.48 8.52
N THR A 228 14.69 11.51 7.86
CA THR A 228 13.55 11.76 6.97
C THR A 228 12.22 11.23 7.52
N ASP A 229 12.28 10.47 8.61
CA ASP A 229 11.16 9.71 9.18
C ASP A 229 10.50 8.74 8.18
N GLN A 230 11.25 8.32 7.14
CA GLN A 230 10.79 7.40 6.09
C GLN A 230 11.38 6.00 6.26
N TRP A 231 10.79 5.03 5.54
CA TRP A 231 11.29 3.66 5.45
C TRP A 231 11.91 3.33 4.09
N VAL A 232 11.91 4.30 3.17
CA VAL A 232 12.48 4.18 1.84
C VAL A 232 13.88 4.79 1.85
N TRP A 233 14.84 4.11 1.24
CA TRP A 233 16.18 4.64 1.04
C TRP A 233 16.14 5.92 0.21
N PRO A 234 16.82 7.00 0.62
CA PRO A 234 16.98 8.18 -0.21
C PRO A 234 17.67 7.81 -1.53
N ALA A 235 17.22 8.38 -2.65
CA ALA A 235 17.81 8.12 -3.98
C ALA A 235 19.21 8.73 -4.19
N GLY A 236 19.78 9.38 -3.16
CA GLY A 236 21.10 9.99 -3.19
C GLY A 236 21.65 10.26 -1.79
N GLY A 237 22.98 10.32 -1.66
CA GLY A 237 23.72 10.53 -0.41
C GLY A 237 25.19 10.10 -0.56
N GLU A 238 26.05 10.49 0.39
CA GLU A 238 27.39 9.93 0.49
C GLU A 238 27.34 8.56 1.16
N ASP A 239 28.10 7.59 0.64
CA ASP A 239 28.24 6.27 1.25
C ASP A 239 28.88 6.39 2.65
N ASN A 240 28.35 5.63 3.61
CA ASN A 240 28.94 5.53 4.92
C ASN A 240 30.33 4.90 4.82
N ARG A 241 31.37 5.59 5.29
CA ARG A 241 32.72 5.04 5.42
C ARG A 241 32.95 4.58 6.85
N PHE A 242 33.36 3.32 6.99
CA PHE A 242 33.74 2.75 8.27
C PHE A 242 35.26 2.62 8.33
N VAL A 243 35.83 3.02 9.47
CA VAL A 243 37.23 2.74 9.80
C VAL A 243 37.21 1.67 10.87
N VAL A 244 37.91 0.57 10.63
CA VAL A 244 38.11 -0.49 11.61
C VAL A 244 39.54 -0.34 12.11
N ASP A 245 39.68 -0.02 13.39
CA ASP A 245 40.96 -0.10 14.09
C ASP A 245 40.95 -1.38 14.92
N THR A 246 42.01 -2.18 14.75
CA THR A 246 42.28 -3.35 15.58
C THR A 246 43.40 -2.99 16.53
N ASP A 247 43.07 -2.80 17.80
CA ASP A 247 44.08 -2.75 18.85
C ASP A 247 44.70 -4.15 18.96
N ALA A 248 45.96 -4.28 18.56
CA ALA A 248 46.75 -5.43 18.94
C ALA A 248 46.93 -5.36 20.46
N GLY A 249 46.23 -6.21 21.20
CA GLY A 249 46.45 -6.34 22.63
C GLY A 249 47.93 -6.66 22.88
N ASP A 250 48.54 -5.96 23.83
CA ASP A 250 49.86 -6.32 24.34
C ASP A 250 49.76 -7.73 24.97
N ASP A 251 50.30 -8.73 24.28
CA ASP A 251 50.51 -10.10 24.78
C ASP A 251 51.49 -10.11 25.98
#